data_AF-A0A5C9CAG2-F1
#
_entry.id   AF-A0A5C9CAG2-F1
#
_cell.length_a   1.000
_cell.length_b   1.000
_cell.length_c   1.000
_cell.angle_alpha   90.00
_cell.angle_beta   90.00
_cell.angle_gamma   90.00
#
_symmetry.space_group_name_H-M   'P 1'
#
loop_
_entity.id
_entity.type
_entity.pdbx_description
1 polymer ?
#
loop_
_entity_poly.entity_id
_entity_poly.type
_entity_poly.pdbx_seq_one_letter_code
_entity_poly.pdbx_strand_id
1 'polypeptide(L)'
;MKPQKLVLLLAALCAFGAYTYAQKAKTKPGISAGILGAGNFTKFRVTNPQGRDYKTGVGYAGGVWLNIPLSQKWSFEPQGQWSVLKYVGNHNPLGQFDGTIQYQSVPLLFKYEALKNMSFIFGPQIDFANKLKNEGSTVYFKSQYISISTAISAGVELFPHSLVQVYGRYIYGISDLKNATNPNANKGNIGFYNNGFQLGLKVKLYEKKAVVPPPPPPPPAPVVVVPKDTDGDGIIDDNDKCPTVKGLAKYQGCPIPDTDKDGINDEQDKCPTVAGLVKYQGCPIPDTDKDGVNDEEDKCPTVAGLARYQGCPIPDTDGDGVNDEEDKCPTIKGAADNNGCPELKKQYNFDNKKVLFITGSAVLTKSSKVELNKVLKALNEYPSLKLYVDGYTDNTGSDKINKPLSLKRANSVKAYLFSKKIAADRLLTDGHGSESPIADNKTAKGRAENRRVEFRVREMN
;
A
#
# COMPACT_ATOMS: atom_id res chain seq x y z
N MET A 1 -17.18 29.58 -17.83
CA MET A 1 -16.64 29.12 -19.13
C MET A 1 -17.74 28.39 -19.91
N LYS A 2 -17.94 28.69 -21.20
CA LYS A 2 -18.88 27.91 -22.06
C LYS A 2 -18.45 26.42 -22.06
N PRO A 3 -19.38 25.45 -22.01
CA PRO A 3 -19.06 24.02 -21.95
C PRO A 3 -18.15 23.54 -23.11
N GLN A 4 -18.23 24.20 -24.28
CA GLN A 4 -17.36 23.96 -25.43
C GLN A 4 -15.87 24.24 -25.15
N LYS A 5 -15.55 25.24 -24.33
CA LYS A 5 -14.15 25.58 -24.00
C LYS A 5 -13.54 24.62 -22.98
N LEU A 6 -14.35 24.04 -22.10
CA LEU A 6 -13.90 23.07 -21.09
C LEU A 6 -13.54 21.72 -21.74
N VAL A 7 -14.32 21.28 -22.73
CA VAL A 7 -14.05 20.06 -23.50
C VAL A 7 -12.75 20.17 -24.33
N LEU A 8 -12.51 21.32 -24.96
CA LEU A 8 -11.24 21.56 -25.68
C LEU A 8 -10.03 21.57 -24.73
N LEU A 9 -10.17 22.14 -23.53
CA LEU A 9 -9.08 22.22 -22.55
C LEU A 9 -8.74 20.84 -21.97
N LEU A 10 -9.75 20.02 -21.68
CA LEU A 10 -9.59 18.63 -21.23
C LEU A 10 -8.96 17.74 -22.32
N ALA A 11 -9.37 17.92 -23.59
CA ALA A 11 -8.77 17.23 -24.72
C ALA A 11 -7.28 17.62 -24.93
N ALA A 12 -6.94 18.89 -24.73
CA ALA A 12 -5.56 19.39 -24.84
C ALA A 12 -4.66 18.86 -23.70
N LEU A 13 -5.16 18.80 -22.46
CA LEU A 13 -4.43 18.25 -21.31
C LEU A 13 -4.21 16.73 -21.43
N CYS A 14 -5.21 15.99 -21.94
CA CYS A 14 -5.05 14.55 -22.23
C CYS A 14 -4.06 14.29 -23.37
N ALA A 15 -4.03 15.17 -24.39
CA ALA A 15 -3.08 15.08 -25.49
C ALA A 15 -1.62 15.32 -25.04
N PHE A 16 -1.39 16.17 -24.03
CA PHE A 16 -0.06 16.43 -23.48
C PHE A 16 0.47 15.23 -22.69
N GLY A 17 -0.39 14.55 -21.91
CA GLY A 17 -0.04 13.29 -21.22
C GLY A 17 0.17 12.11 -22.17
N ALA A 18 -0.52 12.09 -23.32
CA ALA A 18 -0.31 11.06 -24.35
C ALA A 18 0.99 11.26 -25.16
N TYR A 19 1.47 12.51 -25.29
CA TYR A 19 2.70 12.85 -26.02
C TYR A 19 3.96 12.31 -25.34
N THR A 20 4.04 12.37 -24.00
CA THR A 20 5.21 11.91 -23.24
C THR A 20 5.36 10.39 -23.22
N TYR A 21 4.28 9.63 -23.43
CA TYR A 21 4.28 8.16 -23.40
C TYR A 21 4.59 7.50 -24.77
N ALA A 22 4.39 8.21 -25.89
CA ALA A 22 4.48 7.65 -27.25
C ALA A 22 5.91 7.43 -27.79
N GLN A 23 6.96 7.84 -27.06
CA GLN A 23 8.32 7.82 -27.59
C GLN A 23 8.96 6.42 -27.72
N LYS A 24 8.44 5.37 -27.05
CA LYS A 24 9.21 4.14 -26.77
C LYS A 24 8.86 2.83 -27.53
N ALA A 25 7.93 2.78 -28.49
CA ALA A 25 7.54 1.50 -29.11
C ALA A 25 8.08 1.29 -30.54
N LYS A 26 9.06 0.38 -30.72
CA LYS A 26 9.47 -0.24 -32.00
C LYS A 26 8.98 -1.69 -32.10
N THR A 27 7.69 -1.95 -31.85
CA THR A 27 7.12 -3.31 -31.97
C THR A 27 6.11 -3.34 -33.10
N LYS A 28 6.05 -4.45 -33.87
CA LYS A 28 4.98 -4.65 -34.85
C LYS A 28 3.63 -4.48 -34.15
N PRO A 29 2.69 -3.70 -34.73
CA PRO A 29 1.41 -3.46 -34.09
C PRO A 29 0.71 -4.80 -33.84
N GLY A 30 0.24 -4.99 -32.60
CA GLY A 30 -0.52 -6.16 -32.17
C GLY A 30 -2.02 -5.96 -32.35
N ILE A 31 -2.80 -7.04 -32.19
CA ILE A 31 -4.26 -6.92 -32.09
C ILE A 31 -4.56 -6.15 -30.81
N SER A 32 -5.29 -5.04 -30.92
CA SER A 32 -5.67 -4.22 -29.77
C SER A 32 -7.16 -3.93 -29.76
N ALA A 33 -7.73 -3.79 -28.57
CA ALA A 33 -9.14 -3.50 -28.40
C ALA A 33 -9.34 -2.51 -27.25
N GLY A 34 -10.45 -1.79 -27.29
CA GLY A 34 -10.75 -0.80 -26.28
C GLY A 34 -12.13 -0.19 -26.39
N ILE A 35 -12.33 0.86 -25.61
CA ILE A 35 -13.54 1.67 -25.60
C ILE A 35 -13.29 3.00 -26.30
N LEU A 36 -14.36 3.60 -26.79
CA LEU A 36 -14.34 4.94 -27.37
C LEU A 36 -15.51 5.77 -26.85
N GLY A 37 -15.30 7.08 -26.82
CA GLY A 37 -16.34 8.07 -26.55
C GLY A 37 -16.12 9.30 -27.39
N ALA A 38 -17.19 9.87 -27.96
CA ALA A 38 -17.10 11.02 -28.84
C ALA A 38 -18.28 11.98 -28.73
N GLY A 39 -18.01 13.26 -28.97
CA GLY A 39 -19.04 14.24 -29.32
C GLY A 39 -19.37 14.13 -30.80
N ASN A 40 -20.65 14.01 -31.11
CA ASN A 40 -21.17 14.05 -32.47
C ASN A 40 -21.68 15.46 -32.78
N PHE A 41 -21.09 16.10 -33.78
CA PHE A 41 -21.49 17.37 -34.36
C PHE A 41 -22.05 17.08 -35.75
N THR A 42 -23.19 16.39 -35.77
CA THR A 42 -23.85 15.99 -37.01
C THR A 42 -24.60 17.17 -37.58
N LYS A 43 -24.57 17.36 -38.90
CA LYS A 43 -25.50 18.16 -39.71
C LYS A 43 -26.14 17.27 -40.75
N PHE A 44 -27.29 16.68 -40.42
CA PHE A 44 -28.03 15.83 -41.34
C PHE A 44 -28.25 16.59 -42.65
N ARG A 45 -27.87 15.98 -43.77
CA ARG A 45 -28.32 16.48 -45.06
C ARG A 45 -29.75 16.02 -45.22
N VAL A 46 -30.63 16.96 -45.55
CA VAL A 46 -32.03 16.69 -45.77
C VAL A 46 -32.37 16.98 -47.22
N THR A 47 -32.83 15.97 -47.95
CA THR A 47 -33.35 16.16 -49.31
C THR A 47 -34.84 16.40 -49.19
N ASN A 48 -35.25 17.67 -49.27
CA ASN A 48 -36.65 18.07 -49.21
C ASN A 48 -37.04 18.80 -50.51
N PRO A 49 -38.15 18.45 -51.18
CA PRO A 49 -38.74 19.28 -52.24
C PRO A 49 -39.11 20.72 -51.81
N GLN A 50 -39.29 20.98 -50.52
CA GLN A 50 -39.71 22.28 -49.96
C GLN A 50 -38.58 23.10 -49.28
N GLY A 51 -37.29 22.75 -49.47
CA GLY A 51 -36.17 23.59 -49.02
C GLY A 51 -36.02 23.81 -47.49
N ARG A 52 -36.58 22.93 -46.65
CA ARG A 52 -36.50 23.08 -45.18
C ARG A 52 -35.13 22.71 -44.62
N ASP A 53 -34.48 23.67 -43.97
CA ASP A 53 -33.26 23.48 -43.18
C ASP A 53 -33.57 22.97 -41.76
N TYR A 54 -32.85 21.93 -41.33
CA TYR A 54 -32.85 21.45 -39.95
C TYR A 54 -31.52 21.80 -39.28
N LYS A 55 -31.59 22.46 -38.11
CA LYS A 55 -30.41 22.72 -37.28
C LYS A 55 -30.24 21.55 -36.31
N THR A 56 -29.31 20.68 -36.65
CA THR A 56 -28.92 19.57 -35.80
C THR A 56 -28.12 20.05 -34.58
N GLY A 57 -28.36 19.40 -33.44
CA GLY A 57 -27.69 19.68 -32.18
C GLY A 57 -26.45 18.81 -31.97
N VAL A 58 -25.82 19.03 -30.81
CA VAL A 58 -24.71 18.19 -30.34
C VAL A 58 -25.27 16.87 -29.81
N GLY A 59 -24.62 15.77 -30.16
CA GLY A 59 -24.87 14.46 -29.60
C GLY A 59 -23.60 13.82 -29.05
N TYR A 60 -23.72 12.57 -28.62
CA TYR A 60 -22.59 11.78 -28.13
C TYR A 60 -22.65 10.35 -28.67
N ALA A 61 -21.49 9.72 -28.77
CA ALA A 61 -21.32 8.31 -29.09
C ALA A 61 -20.46 7.65 -28.01
N GLY A 62 -20.78 6.41 -27.68
CA GLY A 62 -19.96 5.54 -26.86
C GLY A 62 -19.91 4.15 -27.48
N GLY A 63 -18.76 3.47 -27.42
CA GLY A 63 -18.62 2.21 -28.10
C GLY A 63 -17.34 1.47 -27.81
N VAL A 64 -17.11 0.44 -28.62
CA VAL A 64 -15.91 -0.39 -28.62
C VAL A 64 -15.25 -0.36 -29.98
N TRP A 65 -13.95 -0.64 -30.00
CA TRP A 65 -13.17 -0.79 -31.21
C TRP A 65 -12.20 -1.96 -31.07
N LEU A 66 -11.89 -2.57 -32.21
CA LEU A 66 -10.89 -3.62 -32.36
C LEU A 66 -9.98 -3.23 -33.51
N ASN A 67 -8.68 -3.10 -33.28
CA ASN A 67 -7.68 -2.84 -34.31
C ASN A 67 -6.96 -4.14 -34.67
N ILE A 68 -7.06 -4.52 -35.93
CA ILE A 68 -6.47 -5.70 -36.53
C ILE A 68 -5.37 -5.24 -37.50
N PRO A 69 -4.08 -5.39 -37.15
CA PRO A 69 -2.97 -5.07 -38.03
C PRO A 69 -3.02 -5.91 -39.31
N LEU A 70 -2.99 -5.25 -40.47
CA LEU A 70 -2.89 -5.91 -41.79
C LEU A 70 -1.46 -5.90 -42.31
N SER A 71 -0.69 -4.87 -41.99
CA SER A 71 0.73 -4.72 -42.29
C SER A 71 1.41 -3.81 -41.27
N GLN A 72 2.65 -3.40 -41.51
CA GLN A 72 3.36 -2.45 -40.64
C GLN A 72 2.74 -1.05 -40.60
N LYS A 73 2.02 -0.64 -41.65
CA LYS A 73 1.40 0.70 -41.74
C LYS A 73 -0.11 0.67 -41.88
N TRP A 74 -0.70 -0.49 -42.11
CA TRP A 74 -2.12 -0.65 -42.33
C TRP A 74 -2.75 -1.50 -41.26
N SER A 75 -3.90 -1.07 -40.76
CA SER A 75 -4.76 -1.88 -39.92
C SER A 75 -6.23 -1.72 -40.31
N PHE A 76 -7.03 -2.71 -39.96
CA PHE A 76 -8.46 -2.70 -40.07
C PHE A 76 -9.06 -2.54 -38.68
N GLU A 77 -9.91 -1.54 -38.50
CA GLU A 77 -10.50 -1.13 -37.23
C GLU A 77 -12.03 -1.13 -37.31
N PRO A 78 -12.68 -2.30 -37.17
CA PRO A 78 -14.11 -2.34 -36.92
C PRO A 78 -14.43 -1.71 -35.57
N GLN A 79 -15.50 -0.91 -35.55
CA GLN A 79 -16.03 -0.27 -34.36
C GLN A 79 -17.51 -0.63 -34.19
N GLY A 80 -17.98 -0.67 -32.94
CA GLY A 80 -19.40 -0.75 -32.61
C GLY A 80 -19.76 0.41 -31.69
N GLN A 81 -20.60 1.33 -32.14
CA GLN A 81 -20.93 2.53 -31.40
C GLN A 81 -22.44 2.66 -31.19
N TRP A 82 -22.83 3.15 -30.03
CA TRP A 82 -24.16 3.64 -29.74
C TRP A 82 -24.13 5.16 -29.74
N SER A 83 -24.97 5.78 -30.57
CA SER A 83 -25.02 7.23 -30.76
C SER A 83 -26.39 7.81 -30.39
N VAL A 84 -26.36 8.94 -29.71
CA VAL A 84 -27.54 9.74 -29.37
C VAL A 84 -27.36 11.13 -29.95
N LEU A 85 -28.27 11.54 -30.83
CA LEU A 85 -28.24 12.85 -31.49
C LEU A 85 -29.50 13.64 -31.16
N LYS A 86 -29.34 14.90 -30.79
CA LYS A 86 -30.46 15.86 -30.68
C LYS A 86 -30.61 16.63 -31.99
N TYR A 87 -31.83 16.90 -32.41
CA TYR A 87 -32.11 17.83 -33.52
C TYR A 87 -33.15 18.86 -33.11
N VAL A 88 -33.03 20.05 -33.69
CA VAL A 88 -33.94 21.18 -33.50
C VAL A 88 -34.45 21.60 -34.89
N GLY A 89 -35.75 21.46 -35.11
CA GLY A 89 -36.40 21.94 -36.33
C GLY A 89 -36.52 23.47 -36.35
N ASN A 90 -36.51 24.09 -37.54
CA ASN A 90 -36.87 25.51 -37.66
C ASN A 90 -38.35 25.73 -37.32
N HIS A 91 -38.64 26.82 -36.59
CA HIS A 91 -39.99 27.25 -36.21
C HIS A 91 -40.89 27.41 -37.44
N ASN A 92 -41.99 26.65 -37.49
CA ASN A 92 -43.11 26.88 -38.41
C ASN A 92 -44.41 26.94 -37.57
N PRO A 93 -45.49 27.62 -38.03
CA PRO A 93 -46.72 27.81 -37.24
C PRO A 93 -47.46 26.53 -36.83
N LEU A 94 -47.04 25.37 -37.35
CA LEU A 94 -47.66 24.05 -37.12
C LEU A 94 -46.94 23.21 -36.05
N GLY A 95 -45.97 23.77 -35.33
CA GLY A 95 -45.37 23.13 -34.14
C GLY A 95 -43.86 22.94 -34.19
N GLN A 96 -43.27 22.85 -33.00
CA GLN A 96 -41.85 22.64 -32.72
C GLN A 96 -41.49 21.17 -32.94
N PHE A 97 -40.41 20.89 -33.69
CA PHE A 97 -39.94 19.52 -33.94
C PHE A 97 -38.57 19.33 -33.27
N ASP A 98 -38.59 19.24 -31.95
CA ASP A 98 -37.42 18.90 -31.15
C ASP A 98 -37.43 17.41 -30.84
N GLY A 99 -36.29 16.74 -31.02
CA GLY A 99 -36.25 15.30 -30.85
C GLY A 99 -34.86 14.71 -30.71
N THR A 100 -34.83 13.44 -30.33
CA THR A 100 -33.61 12.66 -30.18
C THR A 100 -33.66 11.43 -31.08
N ILE A 101 -32.58 11.20 -31.83
CA ILE A 101 -32.34 10.00 -32.64
C ILE A 101 -31.33 9.13 -31.91
N GLN A 102 -31.70 7.87 -31.69
CA GLN A 102 -30.79 6.84 -31.20
C GLN A 102 -30.53 5.82 -32.30
N TYR A 103 -29.26 5.63 -32.61
CA TYR A 103 -28.83 4.68 -33.63
C TYR A 103 -27.52 4.01 -33.21
N GLN A 104 -27.35 2.76 -33.62
CA GLN A 104 -26.09 2.04 -33.53
C GLN A 104 -25.33 2.22 -34.83
N SER A 105 -24.01 2.34 -34.79
CA SER A 105 -23.18 2.41 -35.98
C SER A 105 -22.05 1.40 -35.92
N VAL A 106 -21.73 0.84 -37.08
CA VAL A 106 -20.62 -0.08 -37.30
C VAL A 106 -19.69 0.50 -38.37
N PRO A 107 -18.79 1.43 -38.00
CA PRO A 107 -17.68 1.85 -38.86
C PRO A 107 -16.70 0.69 -39.09
N LEU A 108 -16.37 0.42 -40.35
CA LEU A 108 -15.34 -0.54 -40.75
C LEU A 108 -14.17 0.23 -41.35
N LEU A 109 -13.27 0.70 -40.49
CA LEU A 109 -12.25 1.68 -40.89
C LEU A 109 -10.95 1.00 -41.28
N PHE A 110 -10.38 1.38 -42.42
CA PHE A 110 -8.96 1.20 -42.69
C PHE A 110 -8.19 2.34 -42.08
N LYS A 111 -7.13 1.99 -41.36
CA LYS A 111 -6.23 2.93 -40.69
C LYS A 111 -4.86 2.83 -41.34
N TYR A 112 -4.34 3.97 -41.78
CA TYR A 112 -3.01 4.11 -42.36
C TYR A 112 -2.14 4.97 -41.46
N GLU A 113 -1.04 4.41 -40.96
CA GLU A 113 -0.05 5.10 -40.15
C GLU A 113 0.86 5.96 -41.05
N ALA A 114 0.46 7.22 -41.25
CA ALA A 114 1.22 8.17 -42.05
C ALA A 114 2.46 8.70 -41.32
N LEU A 115 2.34 8.96 -40.02
CA LEU A 115 3.42 9.43 -39.15
C LEU A 115 3.39 8.66 -37.81
N LYS A 116 4.50 8.69 -37.06
CA LYS A 116 4.64 8.02 -35.74
C LYS A 116 3.47 8.32 -34.78
N ASN A 117 2.93 9.55 -34.82
CA ASN A 117 1.88 10.02 -33.93
C ASN A 117 0.58 10.36 -34.65
N MET A 118 0.42 10.00 -35.92
CA MET A 118 -0.78 10.35 -36.70
C MET A 118 -1.13 9.25 -37.72
N SER A 119 -2.38 8.81 -37.68
CA SER A 119 -2.96 7.90 -38.66
C SER A 119 -4.13 8.56 -39.39
N PHE A 120 -4.29 8.24 -40.66
CA PHE A 120 -5.53 8.49 -41.39
C PHE A 120 -6.47 7.30 -41.19
N ILE A 121 -7.74 7.56 -40.97
CA ILE A 121 -8.80 6.54 -40.89
C ILE A 121 -9.82 6.79 -41.99
N PHE A 122 -10.24 5.76 -42.70
CA PHE A 122 -11.29 5.87 -43.71
C PHE A 122 -12.00 4.55 -43.93
N GLY A 123 -13.28 4.56 -44.23
CA GLY A 123 -14.01 3.33 -44.55
C GLY A 123 -15.52 3.49 -44.54
N PRO A 124 -16.25 2.44 -44.95
CA PRO A 124 -17.70 2.43 -44.86
C PRO A 124 -18.18 2.36 -43.42
N GLN A 125 -19.39 2.84 -43.19
CA GLN A 125 -20.11 2.77 -41.93
C GLN A 125 -21.54 2.34 -42.20
N ILE A 126 -22.03 1.41 -41.39
CA ILE A 126 -23.41 0.95 -41.43
C ILE A 126 -24.10 1.46 -40.16
N ASP A 127 -25.21 2.16 -40.31
CA ASP A 127 -26.01 2.70 -39.22
C ASP A 127 -27.34 1.96 -39.11
N PHE A 128 -27.69 1.56 -37.89
CA PHE A 128 -28.93 0.88 -37.53
C PHE A 128 -29.74 1.84 -36.64
N ALA A 129 -30.80 2.42 -37.18
CA ALA A 129 -31.66 3.34 -36.43
C ALA A 129 -32.69 2.56 -35.60
N ASN A 130 -32.68 2.75 -34.28
CA ASN A 130 -33.47 1.95 -33.34
C ASN A 130 -34.71 2.70 -32.82
N LYS A 131 -34.61 4.01 -32.52
CA LYS A 131 -35.71 4.77 -31.92
C LYS A 131 -35.61 6.27 -32.21
N LEU A 132 -36.71 6.85 -32.72
CA LEU A 132 -36.92 8.29 -32.86
C LEU A 132 -37.91 8.74 -31.77
N LYS A 133 -37.54 9.73 -30.94
CA LYS A 133 -38.44 10.31 -29.93
C LYS A 133 -38.55 11.82 -30.19
N ASN A 134 -39.74 12.29 -30.57
CA ASN A 134 -40.08 13.71 -30.61
C ASN A 134 -40.60 14.15 -29.24
N GLU A 135 -40.24 15.36 -28.81
CA GLU A 135 -40.89 16.06 -27.69
C GLU A 135 -42.01 16.94 -28.26
N GLY A 136 -43.27 16.60 -27.97
CA GLY A 136 -44.43 17.46 -28.27
C GLY A 136 -45.51 16.89 -29.20
N SER A 137 -45.29 15.76 -29.88
CA SER A 137 -46.37 15.02 -30.56
C SER A 137 -45.95 13.58 -30.81
N THR A 138 -46.80 12.65 -30.38
CA THR A 138 -46.52 11.21 -30.36
C THR A 138 -46.64 10.61 -31.76
N VAL A 139 -45.74 10.96 -32.66
CA VAL A 139 -45.49 10.14 -33.85
C VAL A 139 -44.59 8.99 -33.41
N TYR A 140 -45.22 7.93 -32.90
CA TYR A 140 -44.58 6.63 -32.85
C TYR A 140 -44.36 6.18 -34.29
N PHE A 141 -43.11 6.19 -34.77
CA PHE A 141 -42.76 5.16 -35.74
C PHE A 141 -42.75 3.85 -34.96
N LYS A 142 -43.92 3.22 -34.81
CA LYS A 142 -44.03 1.81 -34.45
C LYS A 142 -43.61 1.01 -35.68
N SER A 143 -42.36 1.17 -36.08
CA SER A 143 -41.75 0.33 -37.08
C SER A 143 -40.93 -0.69 -36.31
N GLN A 144 -41.40 -1.94 -36.29
CA GLN A 144 -40.63 -3.10 -35.82
C GLN A 144 -39.41 -3.39 -36.71
N TYR A 145 -38.99 -2.44 -37.55
CA TYR A 145 -37.96 -2.60 -38.56
C TYR A 145 -36.77 -1.72 -38.25
N ILE A 146 -35.60 -2.36 -38.18
CA ILE A 146 -34.30 -1.71 -38.11
C ILE A 146 -34.05 -1.07 -39.48
N SER A 147 -33.99 0.26 -39.56
CA SER A 147 -33.57 0.94 -40.79
C SER A 147 -32.05 0.92 -40.88
N ILE A 148 -31.53 0.39 -41.99
CA ILE A 148 -30.11 0.29 -42.31
C ILE A 148 -29.74 1.44 -43.25
N SER A 149 -28.83 2.32 -42.83
CA SER A 149 -28.22 3.29 -43.73
C SER A 149 -26.71 3.09 -43.85
N THR A 150 -26.16 3.57 -44.96
CA THR A 150 -24.74 3.47 -45.29
C THR A 150 -24.13 4.88 -45.32
N ALA A 151 -22.91 4.97 -44.82
CA ALA A 151 -22.12 6.19 -44.82
C ALA A 151 -20.66 5.84 -45.15
N ILE A 152 -19.88 6.85 -45.51
CA ILE A 152 -18.42 6.76 -45.54
C ILE A 152 -17.88 7.70 -44.47
N SER A 153 -16.93 7.19 -43.70
CA SER A 153 -16.21 7.94 -42.69
C SER A 153 -14.78 8.15 -43.13
N ALA A 154 -14.24 9.36 -42.94
CA ALA A 154 -12.84 9.67 -43.17
C ALA A 154 -12.33 10.68 -42.13
N GLY A 155 -11.11 10.51 -41.64
CA GLY A 155 -10.62 11.30 -40.53
C GLY A 155 -9.15 11.06 -40.19
N VAL A 156 -8.77 11.61 -39.05
CA VAL A 156 -7.43 11.52 -38.48
C VAL A 156 -7.50 11.01 -37.05
N GLU A 157 -6.46 10.29 -36.66
CA GLU A 157 -6.23 9.83 -35.31
C GLU A 157 -4.82 10.23 -34.88
N LEU A 158 -4.71 10.81 -33.69
CA LEU A 158 -3.48 11.22 -33.06
C LEU A 158 -3.11 10.24 -31.96
N PHE A 159 -1.82 9.99 -31.84
CA PHE A 159 -1.22 9.05 -30.88
C PHE A 159 -1.79 7.62 -31.00
N PRO A 160 -1.77 7.02 -32.21
CA PRO A 160 -2.41 5.73 -32.48
C PRO A 160 -1.87 4.55 -31.65
N HIS A 161 -0.67 4.72 -31.09
CA HIS A 161 0.02 3.71 -30.27
C HIS A 161 -0.13 3.95 -28.76
N SER A 162 -0.62 5.11 -28.34
CA SER A 162 -0.78 5.46 -26.93
C SER A 162 -1.98 4.75 -26.29
N LEU A 163 -2.01 4.74 -24.96
CA LEU A 163 -3.16 4.26 -24.17
C LEU A 163 -4.43 5.06 -24.49
N VAL A 164 -4.27 6.39 -24.60
CA VAL A 164 -5.33 7.32 -24.98
C VAL A 164 -5.01 7.88 -26.35
N GLN A 165 -5.96 7.76 -27.27
CA GLN A 165 -5.86 8.20 -28.66
C GLN A 165 -6.93 9.25 -28.90
N VAL A 166 -6.60 10.30 -29.64
CA VAL A 166 -7.56 11.35 -30.00
C VAL A 166 -7.94 11.16 -31.45
N TYR A 167 -9.22 11.14 -31.78
CA TYR A 167 -9.63 10.99 -33.17
C TYR A 167 -10.71 12.00 -33.56
N GLY A 168 -10.62 12.46 -34.81
CA GLY A 168 -11.61 13.31 -35.45
C GLY A 168 -11.95 12.76 -36.81
N ARG A 169 -13.23 12.55 -37.11
CA ARG A 169 -13.66 12.07 -38.42
C ARG A 169 -14.90 12.78 -38.93
N TYR A 170 -14.97 12.93 -40.24
CA TYR A 170 -16.16 13.33 -40.95
C TYR A 170 -16.90 12.09 -41.45
N ILE A 171 -18.20 12.06 -41.26
CA ILE A 171 -19.14 11.03 -41.69
C ILE A 171 -19.97 11.64 -42.81
N TYR A 172 -20.07 10.94 -43.94
CA TYR A 172 -20.88 11.33 -45.09
C TYR A 172 -21.92 10.25 -45.36
N GLY A 173 -23.19 10.54 -45.08
CA GLY A 173 -24.29 9.62 -45.27
C GLY A 173 -24.62 9.46 -46.75
N ILE A 174 -24.62 8.22 -47.25
CA ILE A 174 -24.91 7.86 -48.64
C ILE A 174 -26.38 7.49 -48.80
N SER A 175 -26.96 6.80 -47.81
CA SER A 175 -28.38 6.42 -47.83
C SER A 175 -29.16 7.03 -46.67
N ASP A 176 -30.48 7.08 -46.87
CA ASP A 176 -31.42 7.68 -45.94
C ASP A 176 -31.65 6.77 -44.71
N LEU A 177 -31.49 7.33 -43.50
CA LEU A 177 -31.76 6.65 -42.23
C LEU A 177 -33.22 6.22 -42.07
N LYS A 178 -34.18 6.79 -42.83
CA LYS A 178 -35.60 6.49 -42.69
C LYS A 178 -36.12 5.34 -43.55
N ASN A 179 -35.54 5.05 -44.72
CA ASN A 179 -36.19 4.24 -45.76
C ASN A 179 -35.35 3.04 -46.24
N ALA A 180 -34.97 2.13 -45.34
CA ALA A 180 -34.29 0.89 -45.72
C ALA A 180 -35.23 -0.26 -46.13
N THR A 181 -36.57 -0.11 -46.01
CA THR A 181 -37.53 -1.21 -46.19
C THR A 181 -38.71 -0.95 -47.13
N ASN A 182 -38.82 0.20 -47.80
CA ASN A 182 -39.86 0.40 -48.83
C ASN A 182 -39.38 1.24 -50.03
N PRO A 183 -38.93 0.60 -51.13
CA PRO A 183 -38.42 1.29 -52.31
C PRO A 183 -39.47 2.10 -53.10
N ASN A 184 -40.77 1.98 -52.79
CA ASN A 184 -41.85 2.68 -53.51
C ASN A 184 -42.48 3.86 -52.74
N ALA A 185 -41.97 4.26 -51.56
CA ALA A 185 -42.53 5.36 -50.75
C ALA A 185 -42.12 6.78 -51.23
N ASN A 186 -41.82 6.95 -52.52
CA ASN A 186 -40.88 7.94 -53.02
C ASN A 186 -41.49 9.11 -53.83
N LYS A 187 -42.59 9.71 -53.36
CA LYS A 187 -43.06 11.02 -53.89
C LYS A 187 -43.58 11.93 -52.76
N GLY A 188 -42.67 12.42 -51.92
CA GLY A 188 -43.00 13.51 -50.98
C GLY A 188 -42.29 13.52 -49.61
N ASN A 189 -41.46 12.51 -49.28
CA ASN A 189 -40.90 12.38 -47.93
C ASN A 189 -39.49 12.96 -47.75
N ILE A 190 -39.23 13.41 -46.51
CA ILE A 190 -37.98 14.03 -46.05
C ILE A 190 -36.93 12.93 -45.79
N GLY A 191 -35.83 12.93 -46.56
CA GLY A 191 -34.71 11.99 -46.35
C GLY A 191 -33.67 12.53 -45.37
N PHE A 192 -33.10 11.65 -44.52
CA PHE A 192 -32.13 12.00 -43.48
C PHE A 192 -30.81 11.25 -43.70
N TYR A 193 -29.77 11.97 -44.10
CA TYR A 193 -28.45 11.38 -44.34
C TYR A 193 -27.48 11.77 -43.22
N ASN A 194 -26.88 10.79 -42.55
CA ASN A 194 -25.92 10.99 -41.46
C ASN A 194 -24.64 11.68 -41.94
N ASN A 195 -24.65 13.01 -41.94
CA ASN A 195 -23.51 13.84 -42.32
C ASN A 195 -23.03 14.58 -41.08
N GLY A 196 -21.77 14.46 -40.69
CA GLY A 196 -21.35 15.00 -39.40
C GLY A 196 -19.89 14.91 -39.09
N PHE A 197 -19.43 15.72 -38.15
CA PHE A 197 -18.10 15.59 -37.58
C PHE A 197 -18.19 14.89 -36.21
N GLN A 198 -17.38 13.88 -35.99
CA GLN A 198 -17.24 13.18 -34.72
C GLN A 198 -15.84 13.44 -34.17
N LEU A 199 -15.76 13.96 -32.94
CA LEU A 199 -14.51 14.18 -32.22
C LEU A 199 -14.53 13.40 -30.91
N GLY A 200 -13.54 12.54 -30.69
CA GLY A 200 -13.56 11.64 -29.55
C GLY A 200 -12.20 11.17 -29.08
N LEU A 201 -12.27 10.35 -28.03
CA LEU A 201 -11.15 9.66 -27.43
C LEU A 201 -11.36 8.15 -27.57
N LYS A 202 -10.26 7.42 -27.80
CA LYS A 202 -10.19 5.98 -27.66
C LYS A 202 -9.26 5.64 -26.50
N VAL A 203 -9.69 4.70 -25.67
CA VAL A 203 -8.87 4.16 -24.59
C VAL A 203 -8.60 2.70 -24.91
N LYS A 204 -7.33 2.35 -25.07
CA LYS A 204 -6.86 0.98 -25.29
C LYS A 204 -6.98 0.22 -23.97
N LEU A 205 -7.72 -0.88 -23.95
CA LEU A 205 -7.89 -1.72 -22.75
C LEU A 205 -7.11 -3.03 -22.85
N TYR A 206 -6.85 -3.48 -24.09
CA TYR A 206 -6.17 -4.73 -24.35
C TYR A 206 -5.22 -4.60 -25.56
N GLU A 207 -4.05 -5.23 -25.45
CA GLU A 207 -3.07 -5.31 -26.52
C GLU A 207 -2.37 -6.68 -26.50
N LYS A 208 -2.63 -7.49 -27.53
CA LYS A 208 -1.87 -8.72 -27.77
C LYS A 208 -0.68 -8.38 -28.66
N LYS A 209 0.51 -8.26 -28.06
CA LYS A 209 1.76 -8.10 -28.81
C LYS A 209 1.91 -9.26 -29.80
N ALA A 210 2.17 -8.95 -31.07
CA ALA A 210 2.40 -9.97 -32.07
C ALA A 210 3.70 -10.73 -31.75
N VAL A 211 3.61 -12.06 -31.58
CA VAL A 211 4.79 -12.93 -31.56
C VAL A 211 5.35 -12.92 -32.97
N VAL A 212 6.59 -12.46 -33.14
CA VAL A 212 7.26 -12.42 -34.44
C VAL A 212 7.69 -13.85 -34.79
N PRO A 213 7.12 -14.49 -35.85
CA PRO A 213 7.74 -15.68 -36.40
C PRO A 213 9.06 -15.27 -37.07
N PRO A 214 10.14 -16.07 -36.97
CA PRO A 214 11.37 -15.81 -37.70
C PRO A 214 11.07 -15.74 -39.21
N PRO A 215 11.69 -14.80 -39.95
CA PRO A 215 11.43 -14.64 -41.37
C PRO A 215 11.87 -15.89 -42.16
N PRO A 216 11.18 -16.28 -43.26
CA PRO A 216 11.66 -17.30 -44.18
C PRO A 216 12.96 -16.86 -44.86
N PRO A 217 13.91 -17.78 -45.12
CA PRO A 217 15.18 -17.43 -45.76
C PRO A 217 14.95 -16.93 -47.21
N PRO A 218 15.60 -15.83 -47.64
CA PRO A 218 15.59 -15.42 -49.03
C PRO A 218 16.41 -16.37 -49.93
N PRO A 219 16.08 -16.48 -51.24
CA PRO A 219 16.91 -17.21 -52.20
C PRO A 219 18.31 -16.56 -52.33
N PRO A 220 19.36 -17.34 -52.62
CA PRO A 220 20.72 -16.82 -52.59
C PRO A 220 21.00 -15.90 -53.78
N ALA A 221 21.56 -14.72 -53.49
CA ALA A 221 22.22 -13.85 -54.47
C ALA A 221 23.40 -13.12 -53.81
N PRO A 222 24.41 -12.68 -54.60
CA PRO A 222 25.82 -12.75 -54.20
C PRO A 222 26.33 -11.58 -53.33
N VAL A 223 27.15 -11.98 -52.35
CA VAL A 223 28.23 -11.32 -51.59
C VAL A 223 28.41 -9.79 -51.70
N VAL A 224 28.17 -9.09 -50.59
CA VAL A 224 29.04 -8.02 -50.02
C VAL A 224 28.86 -8.02 -48.48
N VAL A 225 29.95 -8.11 -47.70
CA VAL A 225 29.90 -8.25 -46.23
C VAL A 225 29.91 -6.87 -45.57
N VAL A 226 28.85 -6.54 -44.83
CA VAL A 226 28.81 -5.45 -43.86
C VAL A 226 28.67 -6.09 -42.48
N PRO A 227 29.50 -5.76 -41.48
CA PRO A 227 29.41 -6.38 -40.16
C PRO A 227 28.06 -6.02 -39.52
N LYS A 228 27.41 -7.03 -38.94
CA LYS A 228 26.04 -6.99 -38.44
C LYS A 228 26.02 -6.51 -36.99
N ASP A 229 25.06 -5.66 -36.62
CA ASP A 229 24.80 -5.17 -35.25
C ASP A 229 23.30 -5.38 -35.01
N THR A 230 22.96 -6.37 -34.18
CA THR A 230 21.61 -6.96 -34.08
C THR A 230 20.69 -6.19 -33.14
N ASP A 231 21.20 -5.62 -32.04
CA ASP A 231 20.40 -4.85 -31.10
C ASP A 231 20.54 -3.32 -31.31
N GLY A 232 21.48 -2.92 -32.16
CA GLY A 232 21.72 -1.55 -32.59
C GLY A 232 22.23 -0.68 -31.45
N ASP A 233 23.06 -1.20 -30.57
CA ASP A 233 23.74 -0.44 -29.52
C ASP A 233 25.06 0.22 -29.98
N GLY A 234 25.48 -0.07 -31.22
CA GLY A 234 26.67 0.49 -31.84
C GLY A 234 27.89 -0.43 -31.78
N ILE A 235 27.76 -1.65 -31.26
CA ILE A 235 28.78 -2.70 -31.30
C ILE A 235 28.33 -3.79 -32.27
N ILE A 236 29.22 -4.22 -33.15
CA ILE A 236 28.93 -5.30 -34.10
C ILE A 236 28.83 -6.63 -33.35
N ASP A 237 27.94 -7.52 -33.80
CA ASP A 237 27.63 -8.83 -33.22
C ASP A 237 28.88 -9.64 -32.83
N ASP A 238 29.93 -9.60 -33.66
CA ASP A 238 31.19 -10.33 -33.42
C ASP A 238 32.00 -9.80 -32.23
N ASN A 239 31.78 -8.54 -31.86
CA ASN A 239 32.41 -7.85 -30.74
C ASN A 239 31.44 -7.58 -29.57
N ASP A 240 30.18 -8.00 -29.72
CA ASP A 240 29.11 -7.80 -28.75
C ASP A 240 28.89 -9.08 -27.93
N LYS A 241 29.02 -8.98 -26.60
CA LYS A 241 28.77 -10.08 -25.67
C LYS A 241 27.29 -10.36 -25.47
N CYS A 242 26.43 -9.39 -25.72
CA CYS A 242 24.99 -9.52 -25.63
C CYS A 242 24.30 -9.02 -26.92
N PRO A 243 24.52 -9.67 -28.09
CA PRO A 243 24.10 -9.17 -29.42
C PRO A 243 22.60 -8.93 -29.61
N THR A 244 21.77 -9.28 -28.64
CA THR A 244 20.31 -9.21 -28.72
C THR A 244 19.70 -8.25 -27.70
N VAL A 245 20.51 -7.67 -26.82
CA VAL A 245 20.05 -6.83 -25.71
C VAL A 245 20.97 -5.62 -25.59
N LYS A 246 20.48 -4.48 -26.09
CA LYS A 246 21.23 -3.21 -26.12
C LYS A 246 22.04 -2.99 -24.86
N GLY A 247 23.35 -2.88 -25.03
CA GLY A 247 24.25 -2.56 -23.95
C GLY A 247 24.96 -1.24 -24.12
N LEU A 248 26.02 -1.11 -23.34
CA LEU A 248 26.98 -0.03 -23.44
C LEU A 248 28.31 -0.61 -23.89
N ALA A 249 29.06 0.17 -24.67
CA ALA A 249 30.43 -0.18 -25.06
C ALA A 249 31.33 -0.54 -23.86
N LYS A 250 31.12 0.12 -22.71
CA LYS A 250 31.79 -0.17 -21.43
C LYS A 250 31.61 -1.63 -20.98
N TYR A 251 30.46 -2.24 -21.29
CA TYR A 251 30.09 -3.61 -20.94
C TYR A 251 30.10 -4.55 -22.15
N GLN A 252 30.82 -4.18 -23.22
CA GLN A 252 30.96 -4.96 -24.45
C GLN A 252 29.60 -5.34 -25.05
N GLY A 253 28.66 -4.41 -25.02
CA GLY A 253 27.33 -4.57 -25.64
C GLY A 253 26.30 -5.26 -24.74
N CYS A 254 26.67 -5.52 -23.48
CA CYS A 254 25.70 -5.94 -22.47
C CYS A 254 25.06 -4.78 -21.70
N PRO A 255 23.84 -4.97 -21.16
CA PRO A 255 23.26 -4.09 -20.17
C PRO A 255 24.20 -3.90 -18.98
N ILE A 256 24.02 -2.80 -18.24
CA ILE A 256 24.72 -2.60 -16.97
C ILE A 256 24.39 -3.80 -16.07
N PRO A 257 25.40 -4.52 -15.54
CA PRO A 257 25.18 -5.64 -14.65
C PRO A 257 24.28 -5.28 -13.47
N ASP A 258 23.47 -6.24 -13.05
CA ASP A 258 22.64 -6.22 -11.85
C ASP A 258 22.86 -7.60 -11.21
N THR A 259 23.85 -7.66 -10.33
CA THR A 259 24.46 -8.91 -9.86
C THR A 259 23.55 -9.67 -8.89
N ASP A 260 22.79 -8.96 -8.06
CA ASP A 260 21.86 -9.55 -7.09
C ASP A 260 20.38 -9.54 -7.54
N LYS A 261 20.08 -8.88 -8.67
CA LYS A 261 18.79 -8.89 -9.35
C LYS A 261 17.68 -8.20 -8.54
N ASP A 262 18.03 -7.19 -7.76
CA ASP A 262 17.05 -6.40 -7.00
C ASP A 262 16.35 -5.32 -7.85
N GLY A 263 16.80 -5.13 -9.10
CA GLY A 263 16.26 -4.18 -10.06
C GLY A 263 17.01 -2.85 -10.12
N ILE A 264 18.12 -2.71 -9.40
CA ILE A 264 19.06 -1.59 -9.45
C ILE A 264 20.37 -2.12 -10.03
N ASN A 265 20.92 -1.42 -11.02
CA ASN A 265 22.18 -1.87 -11.63
C ASN A 265 23.38 -1.60 -10.70
N ASP A 266 24.44 -2.41 -10.84
CA ASP A 266 25.66 -2.39 -10.02
C ASP A 266 26.35 -1.00 -9.94
N GLU A 267 26.11 -0.09 -10.90
CA GLU A 267 26.66 1.29 -10.84
C GLU A 267 25.83 2.23 -9.96
N GLN A 268 24.55 1.92 -9.75
CA GLN A 268 23.58 2.70 -8.96
C GLN A 268 23.25 2.03 -7.62
N ASP A 269 23.61 0.76 -7.49
CA ASP A 269 23.46 -0.05 -6.31
C ASP A 269 24.62 0.16 -5.33
N LYS A 270 24.30 0.51 -4.09
CA LYS A 270 25.28 0.62 -3.00
C LYS A 270 25.73 -0.73 -2.45
N CYS A 271 24.94 -1.77 -2.67
CA CYS A 271 25.18 -3.13 -2.22
C CYS A 271 25.04 -4.16 -3.38
N PRO A 272 25.85 -4.10 -4.45
CA PRO A 272 25.64 -4.86 -5.71
C PRO A 272 25.57 -6.39 -5.62
N THR A 273 25.80 -6.98 -4.45
CA THR A 273 25.86 -8.43 -4.26
C THR A 273 24.79 -8.93 -3.29
N VAL A 274 23.99 -8.03 -2.73
CA VAL A 274 23.01 -8.34 -1.68
C VAL A 274 21.74 -7.56 -1.97
N ALA A 275 20.74 -8.28 -2.48
CA ALA A 275 19.51 -7.68 -2.94
C ALA A 275 18.87 -6.76 -1.89
N GLY A 276 18.53 -5.55 -2.30
CA GLY A 276 17.97 -4.54 -1.42
C GLY A 276 16.71 -3.89 -1.97
N LEU A 277 16.39 -2.75 -1.38
CA LEU A 277 15.24 -1.94 -1.78
C LEU A 277 15.71 -0.63 -2.39
N VAL A 278 14.94 -0.13 -3.37
CA VAL A 278 15.17 1.19 -3.98
C VAL A 278 15.25 2.30 -2.94
N LYS A 279 14.47 2.22 -1.86
CA LYS A 279 14.52 3.18 -0.73
C LYS A 279 15.91 3.28 -0.10
N TYR A 280 16.66 2.19 -0.05
CA TYR A 280 18.01 2.10 0.51
C TYR A 280 19.09 1.97 -0.59
N GLN A 281 18.78 2.37 -1.82
CA GLN A 281 19.70 2.36 -2.96
C GLN A 281 20.32 0.98 -3.23
N GLY A 282 19.50 -0.06 -3.13
CA GLY A 282 19.89 -1.45 -3.42
C GLY A 282 20.52 -2.18 -2.24
N CYS A 283 20.59 -1.52 -1.07
CA CYS A 283 20.97 -2.19 0.15
C CYS A 283 19.77 -2.82 0.89
N PRO A 284 20.02 -3.89 1.67
CA PRO A 284 19.08 -4.39 2.67
C PRO A 284 18.64 -3.28 3.62
N ILE A 285 17.49 -3.49 4.27
CA ILE A 285 17.00 -2.59 5.31
C ILE A 285 18.09 -2.50 6.39
N PRO A 286 18.55 -1.28 6.76
CA PRO A 286 19.56 -1.11 7.81
C PRO A 286 19.11 -1.73 9.13
N ASP A 287 20.00 -2.52 9.70
CA ASP A 287 19.91 -3.15 11.02
C ASP A 287 21.35 -3.13 11.57
N THR A 288 21.67 -2.05 12.27
CA THR A 288 23.04 -1.65 12.60
C THR A 288 23.66 -2.55 13.68
N ASP A 289 22.85 -3.03 14.63
CA ASP A 289 23.30 -3.94 15.69
C ASP A 289 22.92 -5.41 15.47
N LYS A 290 22.18 -5.70 14.40
CA LYS A 290 21.86 -7.04 13.90
C LYS A 290 21.01 -7.85 14.85
N ASP A 291 20.12 -7.19 15.59
CA ASP A 291 19.20 -7.84 16.51
C ASP A 291 17.90 -8.36 15.84
N GLY A 292 17.73 -8.05 14.55
CA GLY A 292 16.58 -8.45 13.74
C GLY A 292 15.44 -7.43 13.72
N VAL A 293 15.60 -6.28 14.37
CA VAL A 293 14.74 -5.09 14.25
C VAL A 293 15.48 -4.08 13.38
N ASN A 294 14.81 -3.51 12.38
CA ASN A 294 15.46 -2.52 11.53
C ASN A 294 15.63 -1.17 12.24
N ASP A 295 16.64 -0.39 11.86
CA ASP A 295 16.99 0.90 12.48
C ASP A 295 15.83 1.92 12.52
N GLU A 296 14.81 1.79 11.66
CA GLU A 296 13.64 2.66 11.65
C GLU A 296 12.57 2.27 12.68
N GLU A 297 12.51 0.99 13.05
CA GLU A 297 11.60 0.42 14.05
C GLU A 297 12.30 0.17 15.40
N ASP A 298 13.62 0.26 15.42
CA ASP A 298 14.48 0.11 16.58
C ASP A 298 14.62 1.42 17.37
N LYS A 299 14.31 1.37 18.67
CA LYS A 299 14.50 2.48 19.62
C LYS A 299 15.95 2.63 20.06
N CYS A 300 16.76 1.58 19.93
CA CYS A 300 18.15 1.49 20.32
C CYS A 300 19.05 0.97 19.17
N PRO A 301 19.14 1.65 17.99
CA PRO A 301 19.75 1.11 16.76
C PRO A 301 21.25 0.76 16.79
N THR A 302 21.90 0.86 17.95
CA THR A 302 23.34 0.59 18.09
C THR A 302 23.63 -0.41 19.21
N VAL A 303 22.58 -0.92 19.87
CA VAL A 303 22.69 -1.77 21.04
C VAL A 303 21.65 -2.88 20.90
N ALA A 304 22.13 -4.04 20.50
CA ALA A 304 21.27 -5.19 20.22
C ALA A 304 20.30 -5.48 21.36
N GLY A 305 19.02 -5.63 21.01
CA GLY A 305 17.95 -5.88 21.94
C GLY A 305 17.01 -6.98 21.50
N LEU A 306 15.79 -6.92 22.02
CA LEU A 306 14.73 -7.86 21.67
C LEU A 306 13.60 -7.10 20.98
N ALA A 307 13.01 -7.72 19.96
CA ALA A 307 11.86 -7.16 19.25
C ALA A 307 10.70 -6.75 20.18
N ARG A 308 10.48 -7.47 21.30
CA ARG A 308 9.44 -7.13 22.29
C ARG A 308 9.68 -5.80 23.03
N TYR A 309 10.93 -5.33 23.07
CA TYR A 309 11.32 -4.02 23.60
C TYR A 309 11.71 -3.05 22.48
N GLN A 310 11.26 -3.30 21.25
CA GLN A 310 11.51 -2.44 20.09
C GLN A 310 13.02 -2.26 19.83
N GLY A 311 13.76 -3.36 19.84
CA GLY A 311 15.20 -3.41 19.58
C GLY A 311 16.08 -2.92 20.74
N CYS A 312 15.50 -2.54 21.88
CA CYS A 312 16.27 -2.21 23.06
C CYS A 312 16.60 -3.45 23.94
N PRO A 313 17.70 -3.39 24.71
CA PRO A 313 17.97 -4.33 25.79
C PRO A 313 16.80 -4.43 26.78
N ILE A 314 16.75 -5.54 27.50
CA ILE A 314 15.78 -5.71 28.58
C ILE A 314 15.98 -4.56 29.60
N PRO A 315 14.93 -3.80 29.96
CA PRO A 315 15.06 -2.70 30.90
C PRO A 315 15.69 -3.13 32.23
N ASP A 316 16.63 -2.32 32.70
CA ASP A 316 17.30 -2.39 34.00
C ASP A 316 17.40 -0.94 34.50
N THR A 317 16.35 -0.49 35.18
CA THR A 317 16.09 0.92 35.49
C THR A 317 17.12 1.49 36.45
N ASP A 318 17.59 0.70 37.41
CA ASP A 318 18.59 1.13 38.35
C ASP A 318 20.03 0.78 37.91
N GLY A 319 20.23 -0.18 37.01
CA GLY A 319 21.53 -0.57 36.49
C GLY A 319 22.33 -1.39 37.49
N ASP A 320 21.70 -2.33 38.19
CA ASP A 320 22.34 -3.28 39.11
C ASP A 320 22.68 -4.65 38.47
N GLY A 321 22.24 -4.85 37.22
CA GLY A 321 22.48 -6.07 36.45
C GLY A 321 21.37 -7.12 36.57
N VAL A 322 20.29 -6.84 37.30
CA VAL A 322 19.04 -7.60 37.28
C VAL A 322 18.02 -6.80 36.47
N ASN A 323 17.37 -7.44 35.50
CA ASN A 323 16.36 -6.76 34.69
C ASN A 323 15.08 -6.48 35.50
N ASP A 324 14.37 -5.41 35.14
CA ASP A 324 13.16 -4.91 35.81
C ASP A 324 12.05 -5.98 35.99
N GLU A 325 12.01 -7.02 35.15
CA GLU A 325 11.02 -8.11 35.24
C GLU A 325 11.37 -9.13 36.34
N GLU A 326 12.66 -9.35 36.57
CA GLU A 326 13.18 -10.27 37.59
C GLU A 326 13.50 -9.55 38.91
N ASP A 327 13.74 -8.25 38.83
CA ASP A 327 14.04 -7.37 39.96
C ASP A 327 12.82 -7.19 40.88
N LYS A 328 13.05 -7.30 42.18
CA LYS A 328 12.06 -7.04 43.23
C LYS A 328 12.14 -5.59 43.73
N CYS A 329 13.15 -4.84 43.34
CA CYS A 329 13.38 -3.42 43.62
C CYS A 329 13.87 -2.65 42.36
N PRO A 330 13.09 -2.58 41.26
CA PRO A 330 13.55 -2.06 39.97
C PRO A 330 14.15 -0.65 39.96
N THR A 331 13.90 0.17 40.98
CA THR A 331 14.44 1.54 41.06
C THR A 331 15.53 1.73 42.11
N ILE A 332 15.95 0.66 42.80
CA ILE A 332 16.90 0.74 43.91
C ILE A 332 17.92 -0.39 43.83
N LYS A 333 19.15 -0.02 43.44
CA LYS A 333 20.25 -0.96 43.26
C LYS A 333 20.38 -2.00 44.37
N GLY A 334 20.37 -3.26 43.99
CA GLY A 334 20.64 -4.38 44.87
C GLY A 334 21.70 -5.32 44.32
N ALA A 335 21.69 -6.53 44.87
CA ALA A 335 22.53 -7.61 44.41
C ALA A 335 21.66 -8.67 43.75
N ALA A 336 22.16 -9.31 42.69
CA ALA A 336 21.46 -10.40 42.01
C ALA A 336 21.05 -11.54 42.95
N ASP A 337 21.91 -11.90 43.93
CA ASP A 337 21.63 -12.90 44.97
C ASP A 337 20.42 -12.56 45.86
N ASN A 338 20.02 -11.28 45.90
CA ASN A 338 18.86 -10.78 46.63
C ASN A 338 17.78 -10.20 45.69
N ASN A 339 17.71 -10.72 44.45
CA ASN A 339 16.72 -10.36 43.44
C ASN A 339 16.64 -8.85 43.19
N GLY A 340 17.80 -8.21 43.03
CA GLY A 340 17.94 -6.77 42.73
C GLY A 340 17.56 -5.83 43.88
N CYS A 341 17.29 -6.37 45.08
CA CYS A 341 17.02 -5.55 46.25
C CYS A 341 18.26 -5.29 47.14
N PRO A 342 18.30 -4.13 47.83
CA PRO A 342 19.33 -3.82 48.83
C PRO A 342 19.46 -4.85 49.95
N GLU A 343 20.68 -5.31 50.21
CA GLU A 343 20.96 -6.12 51.40
C GLU A 343 21.21 -5.22 52.62
N LEU A 344 20.19 -5.10 53.48
CA LEU A 344 20.26 -4.28 54.70
C LEU A 344 21.50 -4.57 55.56
N LYS A 345 21.90 -5.85 55.63
CA LYS A 345 23.05 -6.30 56.41
C LYS A 345 24.36 -5.71 55.92
N LYS A 346 24.61 -5.75 54.61
CA LYS A 346 25.84 -5.22 54.01
C LYS A 346 25.82 -3.70 54.00
N GLN A 347 24.73 -3.09 53.56
CA GLN A 347 24.65 -1.65 53.31
C GLN A 347 24.53 -0.81 54.59
N TYR A 348 23.81 -1.30 55.60
CA TYR A 348 23.57 -0.56 56.85
C TYR A 348 24.26 -1.18 58.06
N ASN A 349 25.15 -2.17 57.85
CA ASN A 349 25.80 -2.94 58.91
C ASN A 349 24.77 -3.49 59.91
N PHE A 350 23.64 -3.97 59.38
CA PHE A 350 22.51 -4.48 60.16
C PHE A 350 22.69 -5.95 60.49
N ASP A 351 22.55 -6.32 61.75
CA ASP A 351 22.63 -7.70 62.22
C ASP A 351 21.30 -8.13 62.84
N ASN A 352 20.55 -8.95 62.10
CA ASN A 352 19.28 -9.49 62.55
C ASN A 352 19.40 -10.30 63.85
N LYS A 353 20.57 -10.87 64.15
CA LYS A 353 20.82 -11.59 65.41
C LYS A 353 20.83 -10.66 66.64
N LYS A 354 20.96 -9.34 66.44
CA LYS A 354 20.91 -8.33 67.50
C LYS A 354 19.51 -7.80 67.77
N VAL A 355 18.50 -8.23 67.00
CA VAL A 355 17.09 -7.95 67.26
C VAL A 355 16.54 -8.97 68.26
N LEU A 356 16.64 -8.61 69.54
CA LEU A 356 16.32 -9.41 70.70
C LEU A 356 15.05 -8.96 71.43
N PHE A 357 14.46 -9.89 72.15
CA PHE A 357 13.26 -9.69 72.97
C PHE A 357 13.56 -9.99 74.44
N ILE A 358 12.79 -9.38 75.34
CA ILE A 358 12.78 -9.78 76.75
C ILE A 358 12.33 -11.25 76.83
N THR A 359 12.97 -12.03 77.70
CA THR A 359 12.69 -13.45 77.90
C THR A 359 11.19 -13.72 78.10
N GLY A 360 10.65 -14.72 77.39
CA GLY A 360 9.23 -15.08 77.46
C GLY A 360 8.26 -14.04 76.87
N SER A 361 8.77 -12.98 76.25
CA SER A 361 7.97 -11.84 75.79
C SER A 361 8.22 -11.53 74.30
N ALA A 362 7.37 -10.64 73.76
CA ALA A 362 7.54 -9.99 72.47
C ALA A 362 8.02 -8.54 72.60
N VAL A 363 8.37 -8.09 73.81
CA VAL A 363 8.90 -6.74 74.04
C VAL A 363 10.35 -6.62 73.57
N LEU A 364 10.62 -5.68 72.67
CA LEU A 364 11.96 -5.38 72.14
C LEU A 364 12.88 -4.76 73.20
N THR A 365 14.13 -5.23 73.26
CA THR A 365 15.14 -4.65 74.16
C THR A 365 15.63 -3.28 73.67
N LYS A 366 16.30 -2.51 74.54
CA LYS A 366 16.90 -1.21 74.16
C LYS A 366 17.93 -1.36 73.02
N SER A 367 18.78 -2.39 73.07
CA SER A 367 19.76 -2.67 72.02
C SER A 367 19.11 -2.98 70.67
N SER A 368 17.99 -3.70 70.68
CA SER A 368 17.23 -4.03 69.47
C SER A 368 16.66 -2.80 68.80
N LYS A 369 16.20 -1.81 69.58
CA LYS A 369 15.72 -0.53 69.03
C LYS A 369 16.84 0.25 68.33
N VAL A 370 18.07 0.19 68.85
CA VAL A 370 19.25 0.78 68.19
C VAL A 370 19.53 0.09 66.86
N GLU A 371 19.46 -1.24 66.84
CA GLU A 371 19.66 -2.01 65.61
C GLU A 371 18.55 -1.74 64.58
N LEU A 372 17.28 -1.66 65.02
CA LEU A 372 16.14 -1.32 64.16
C LEU A 372 16.19 0.11 63.62
N ASN A 373 16.94 1.03 64.24
CA ASN A 373 17.16 2.37 63.67
C ASN A 373 17.98 2.32 62.37
N LYS A 374 18.78 1.28 62.15
CA LYS A 374 19.48 1.07 60.87
C LYS A 374 18.49 0.71 59.77
N VAL A 375 17.52 -0.15 60.07
CA VAL A 375 16.41 -0.50 59.17
C VAL A 375 15.54 0.74 58.90
N LEU A 376 15.27 1.55 59.92
CA LEU A 376 14.56 2.82 59.78
C LEU A 376 15.27 3.77 58.79
N LYS A 377 16.60 3.82 58.82
CA LYS A 377 17.38 4.63 57.87
C LYS A 377 17.10 4.20 56.43
N ALA A 378 17.17 2.89 56.15
CA ALA A 378 16.88 2.35 54.82
C ALA A 378 15.45 2.66 54.36
N LEU A 379 14.45 2.51 55.25
CA LEU A 379 13.05 2.76 54.91
C LEU A 379 12.73 4.26 54.71
N ASN A 380 13.50 5.16 55.32
CA ASN A 380 13.37 6.59 55.05
C ASN A 380 14.07 7.02 53.76
N GLU A 381 15.21 6.39 53.46
CA GLU A 381 16.00 6.64 52.24
C GLU A 381 15.25 6.16 50.99
N TYR A 382 14.51 5.06 51.10
CA TYR A 382 13.74 4.46 50.02
C TYR A 382 12.24 4.38 50.38
N PRO A 383 11.43 5.41 50.06
CA PRO A 383 10.01 5.46 50.43
C PRO A 383 9.14 4.37 49.81
N SER A 384 9.53 3.82 48.65
CA SER A 384 8.86 2.73 47.94
C SER A 384 9.15 1.35 48.54
N LEU A 385 10.18 1.22 49.37
CA LEU A 385 10.62 -0.05 49.95
C LEU A 385 9.65 -0.57 51.02
N LYS A 386 9.26 -1.83 50.91
CA LYS A 386 8.49 -2.60 51.90
C LYS A 386 9.41 -3.53 52.67
N LEU A 387 9.18 -3.62 53.98
CA LEU A 387 9.87 -4.52 54.87
C LEU A 387 8.96 -5.69 55.24
N TYR A 388 9.40 -6.90 54.93
CA TYR A 388 8.83 -8.14 55.43
C TYR A 388 9.62 -8.58 56.66
N VAL A 389 8.91 -8.82 57.74
CA VAL A 389 9.45 -9.18 59.04
C VAL A 389 8.94 -10.57 59.40
N ASP A 390 9.81 -11.56 59.27
CA ASP A 390 9.50 -12.97 59.49
C ASP A 390 9.96 -13.38 60.89
N GLY A 391 9.02 -13.74 61.76
CA GLY A 391 9.31 -14.20 63.11
C GLY A 391 9.51 -15.71 63.19
N TYR A 392 10.48 -16.15 63.98
CA TYR A 392 10.74 -17.57 64.25
C TYR A 392 10.90 -17.84 65.76
N THR A 393 10.65 -19.08 66.15
CA THR A 393 10.88 -19.61 67.50
C THR A 393 11.81 -20.82 67.44
N ASP A 394 12.21 -21.31 68.61
CA ASP A 394 12.74 -22.66 68.73
C ASP A 394 11.60 -23.69 68.77
N ASN A 395 11.95 -24.97 68.86
CA ASN A 395 11.00 -26.08 68.89
C ASN A 395 10.42 -26.36 70.30
N THR A 396 10.61 -25.47 71.28
CA THR A 396 10.05 -25.66 72.62
C THR A 396 8.59 -25.23 72.61
N GLY A 397 7.68 -26.16 72.94
CA GLY A 397 6.24 -25.93 72.88
C GLY A 397 5.62 -26.33 71.55
N SER A 398 4.28 -26.26 71.47
CA SER A 398 3.53 -26.66 70.27
C SER A 398 3.41 -25.54 69.25
N ASP A 399 3.08 -25.87 68.01
CA ASP A 399 2.84 -24.87 66.95
C ASP A 399 1.71 -23.89 67.30
N LYS A 400 0.69 -24.35 68.05
CA LYS A 400 -0.39 -23.50 68.59
C LYS A 400 0.14 -22.38 69.48
N ILE A 401 1.33 -22.57 70.09
CA ILE A 401 2.00 -21.56 70.90
C ILE A 401 3.02 -20.79 70.04
N ASN A 402 3.81 -21.50 69.25
CA ASN A 402 4.95 -20.95 68.52
C ASN A 402 4.55 -20.06 67.33
N LYS A 403 3.50 -20.40 66.57
CA LYS A 403 2.98 -19.56 65.48
C LYS A 403 2.48 -18.20 65.98
N PRO A 404 1.60 -18.10 67.01
CA PRO A 404 1.23 -16.80 67.56
C PRO A 404 2.38 -16.03 68.18
N LEU A 405 3.34 -16.70 68.84
CA LEU A 405 4.47 -16.03 69.48
C LEU A 405 5.43 -15.40 68.47
N SER A 406 5.79 -16.14 67.42
CA SER A 406 6.60 -15.61 66.32
C SER A 406 5.93 -14.41 65.63
N LEU A 407 4.64 -14.51 65.34
CA LEU A 407 3.87 -13.39 64.77
C LEU A 407 3.82 -12.17 65.70
N LYS A 408 3.62 -12.37 67.02
CA LYS A 408 3.66 -11.27 68.00
C LYS A 408 5.01 -10.56 68.02
N ARG A 409 6.11 -11.30 67.87
CA ARG A 409 7.47 -10.73 67.79
C ARG A 409 7.66 -9.91 66.52
N ALA A 410 7.25 -10.43 65.36
CA ALA A 410 7.26 -9.67 64.11
C ALA A 410 6.41 -8.39 64.20
N ASN A 411 5.22 -8.49 64.78
CA ASN A 411 4.34 -7.34 65.04
C ASN A 411 4.93 -6.31 65.98
N SER A 412 5.76 -6.72 66.95
CA SER A 412 6.43 -5.79 67.86
C SER A 412 7.49 -4.95 67.13
N VAL A 413 8.17 -5.54 66.15
CA VAL A 413 9.07 -4.82 65.23
C VAL A 413 8.29 -3.84 64.36
N LYS A 414 7.18 -4.30 63.75
CA LYS A 414 6.28 -3.43 62.97
C LYS A 414 5.77 -2.26 63.81
N ALA A 415 5.28 -2.50 65.03
CA ALA A 415 4.79 -1.45 65.92
C ALA A 415 5.88 -0.42 66.28
N TYR A 416 7.12 -0.89 66.47
CA TYR A 416 8.25 0.01 66.69
C TYR A 416 8.51 0.91 65.47
N LEU A 417 8.63 0.34 64.27
CA LEU A 417 8.89 1.10 63.05
C LEU A 417 7.72 2.04 62.69
N PHE A 418 6.49 1.61 62.93
CA PHE A 418 5.29 2.45 62.80
C PHE A 418 5.31 3.63 63.76
N SER A 419 5.72 3.42 65.03
CA SER A 419 5.89 4.53 65.99
C SER A 419 6.95 5.55 65.55
N LYS A 420 7.87 5.14 64.66
CA LYS A 420 8.88 5.97 64.01
C LYS A 420 8.43 6.58 62.68
N LYS A 421 7.12 6.60 62.42
CA LYS A 421 6.46 7.23 61.26
C LYS A 421 6.66 6.51 59.92
N ILE A 422 7.10 5.24 59.93
CA ILE A 422 6.99 4.41 58.72
C ILE A 422 5.52 4.00 58.53
N ALA A 423 5.02 4.14 57.31
CA ALA A 423 3.65 3.78 56.97
C ALA A 423 3.37 2.28 57.21
N ALA A 424 2.19 1.94 57.75
CA ALA A 424 1.89 0.58 58.21
C ALA A 424 1.76 -0.46 57.09
N ASP A 425 1.41 -0.01 55.89
CA ASP A 425 1.32 -0.76 54.63
C ASP A 425 2.69 -1.13 54.04
N ARG A 426 3.74 -0.40 54.44
CA ARG A 426 5.13 -0.73 54.11
C ARG A 426 5.73 -1.80 55.02
N LEU A 427 5.03 -2.21 56.07
CA LEU A 427 5.51 -3.15 57.07
C LEU A 427 4.65 -4.41 57.06
N LEU A 428 5.18 -5.50 56.55
CA LEU A 428 4.51 -6.80 56.50
C LEU A 428 5.15 -7.75 57.51
N THR A 429 4.34 -8.58 58.13
CA THR A 429 4.78 -9.45 59.23
C THR A 429 4.21 -10.83 59.04
N ASP A 430 5.03 -11.86 59.23
CA ASP A 430 4.57 -13.25 59.26
C ASP A 430 5.20 -14.01 60.45
N GLY A 431 4.52 -15.05 60.91
CA GLY A 431 4.94 -15.87 62.03
C GLY A 431 5.15 -17.31 61.61
N HIS A 432 6.40 -17.74 61.49
CA HIS A 432 6.75 -19.09 61.04
C HIS A 432 6.78 -20.13 62.16
N GLY A 433 6.71 -19.69 63.42
CA GLY A 433 6.80 -20.60 64.57
C GLY A 433 8.15 -21.31 64.58
N SER A 434 8.15 -22.62 64.81
CA SER A 434 9.38 -23.41 64.92
C SER A 434 9.88 -23.97 63.57
N GLU A 435 9.22 -23.59 62.47
CA GLU A 435 9.58 -23.99 61.11
C GLU A 435 10.90 -23.35 60.68
N SER A 436 11.62 -24.00 59.75
CA SER A 436 12.88 -23.51 59.18
C SER A 436 13.96 -23.12 60.23
N PRO A 437 14.41 -24.07 61.07
CA PRO A 437 15.50 -23.84 62.02
C PRO A 437 16.82 -23.61 61.28
N ILE A 438 17.64 -22.68 61.78
CA ILE A 438 18.98 -22.38 61.27
C ILE A 438 20.10 -22.97 62.13
N ALA A 439 19.74 -23.54 63.28
CA ALA A 439 20.66 -24.19 64.21
C ALA A 439 20.00 -25.38 64.93
N ASP A 440 20.82 -26.22 65.59
CA ASP A 440 20.33 -27.42 66.28
C ASP A 440 19.48 -27.08 67.51
N ASN A 441 18.19 -27.40 67.43
CA ASN A 441 17.22 -27.23 68.51
C ASN A 441 17.49 -28.11 69.75
N LYS A 442 18.35 -29.12 69.67
CA LYS A 442 18.74 -29.92 70.84
C LYS A 442 19.60 -29.13 71.81
N THR A 443 20.39 -28.16 71.33
CA THR A 443 21.28 -27.36 72.17
C THR A 443 20.63 -26.05 72.62
N ALA A 444 20.95 -25.57 73.82
CA ALA A 444 20.47 -24.27 74.30
C ALA A 444 20.94 -23.11 73.40
N LYS A 445 22.16 -23.21 72.87
CA LYS A 445 22.73 -22.26 71.92
C LYS A 445 21.96 -22.24 70.60
N GLY A 446 21.70 -23.39 69.99
CA GLY A 446 20.95 -23.46 68.73
C GLY A 446 19.50 -23.02 68.87
N ARG A 447 18.84 -23.32 70.00
CA ARG A 447 17.52 -22.74 70.31
C ARG A 447 17.57 -21.21 70.38
N ALA A 448 18.63 -20.64 70.96
CA ALA A 448 18.80 -19.19 70.98
C ALA A 448 18.96 -18.57 69.59
N GLU A 449 19.68 -19.24 68.69
CA GLU A 449 19.84 -18.80 67.30
C GLU A 449 18.54 -18.94 66.49
N ASN A 450 17.71 -19.96 66.76
CA ASN A 450 16.43 -20.15 66.09
C ASN A 450 15.36 -19.13 66.50
N ARG A 451 15.42 -18.61 67.74
CA ARG A 451 14.58 -17.51 68.23
C ARG A 451 15.01 -16.18 67.62
N ARG A 452 14.63 -15.93 66.37
CA ARG A 452 15.09 -14.80 65.57
C ARG A 452 13.97 -14.09 64.84
N VAL A 453 14.32 -12.97 64.24
CA VAL A 453 13.53 -12.28 63.24
C VAL A 453 14.38 -12.15 61.99
N GLU A 454 13.82 -12.41 60.83
CA GLU A 454 14.45 -12.17 59.54
C GLU A 454 13.76 -11.02 58.83
N PHE A 455 14.54 -10.34 57.99
CA PHE A 455 14.12 -9.14 57.29
C PHE A 455 14.34 -9.35 55.81
N ARG A 456 13.31 -9.16 55.02
CA ARG A 456 13.37 -9.16 53.56
C ARG A 456 12.79 -7.84 53.08
N VAL A 457 13.37 -7.27 52.03
CA VAL A 457 12.90 -6.01 51.45
C VAL A 457 12.46 -6.21 50.00
N ARG A 458 11.45 -5.46 49.56
CA ARG A 458 10.91 -5.44 48.18
C ARG A 458 10.34 -4.07 47.87
N GLU A 459 10.27 -3.67 46.61
CA GLU A 459 9.62 -2.44 46.16
C GLU A 459 8.11 -2.65 45.89
N MET A 460 7.37 -1.55 45.74
CA MET A 460 5.98 -1.55 45.30
C MET A 460 5.91 -1.65 43.78
N ASN A 461 5.25 -2.70 43.27
CA ASN A 461 4.76 -2.71 41.89
C ASN A 461 3.64 -1.71 41.68
#